data_AF-A0A2V7X918-F1
#
_entry.id   AF-A0A2V7X918-F1
#
_cell.length_a   1.000
_cell.length_b   1.000
_cell.length_c   1.000
_cell.angle_alpha   90.00
_cell.angle_beta   90.00
_cell.angle_gamma   90.00
#
_symmetry.space_group_name_H-M   'P 1'
#
loop_
_entity.id
_entity.type
_entity.pdbx_description
1 polymer ?
#
loop_
_entity_poly.entity_id
_entity_poly.type
_entity_poly.pdbx_seq_one_letter_code
_entity_poly.pdbx_strand_id
1 'polypeptide(L)'
;MFWHTQAASHVVQDIRTWREFFAETQAGAIPYVKLTKEYPVLGGILYWLMSPFIRPDDLRQTIVVHAVFMGVADLINAALLYRLAREIAPRWAFAATLALSLNLTAIVTAPVRYESWIVTFVLVGYTAHRRRRFLWSTFFWSIGCGLKWYPAFFIAAQEWRL
;
A
#
# COMPACT_ATOMS: atom_id res chain seq x y z
N MET A 1 17.94 20.24 4.06
CA MET A 1 17.45 21.32 3.18
C MET A 1 16.13 20.96 2.48
N PHE A 2 16.00 19.80 1.80
CA PHE A 2 14.77 19.41 1.08
C PHE A 2 13.49 19.31 1.95
N TRP A 3 13.61 18.86 3.20
CA TRP A 3 12.48 18.66 4.14
C TRP A 3 11.72 19.92 4.57
N HIS A 4 12.28 21.11 4.32
CA HIS A 4 11.65 22.39 4.66
C HIS A 4 10.92 23.02 3.47
N THR A 5 10.89 22.35 2.32
CA THR A 5 10.15 22.83 1.14
C THR A 5 8.65 22.53 1.28
N GLN A 6 7.79 23.38 0.72
CA GLN A 6 6.35 23.13 0.71
C GLN A 6 5.99 21.81 0.03
N ALA A 7 6.69 21.47 -1.06
CA ALA A 7 6.50 20.21 -1.77
C ALA A 7 6.77 18.98 -0.86
N ALA A 8 7.89 18.97 -0.14
CA ALA A 8 8.18 17.91 0.82
C ALA A 8 7.17 17.91 1.98
N SER A 9 6.71 19.07 2.44
CA SER A 9 5.72 19.16 3.52
C SER A 9 4.37 18.57 3.12
N HIS A 10 3.90 18.78 1.88
CA HIS A 10 2.65 18.16 1.40
C HIS A 10 2.76 16.64 1.29
N VAL A 11 3.89 16.13 0.82
CA VAL A 11 4.14 14.69 0.69
C VAL A 11 4.20 14.01 2.06
N VAL A 12 4.81 14.68 3.05
CA VAL A 12 5.02 14.13 4.39
C VAL A 12 3.83 14.41 5.34
N GLN A 13 2.85 15.22 4.93
CA GLN A 13 1.69 15.51 5.77
C GLN A 13 0.90 14.25 6.11
N ASP A 14 0.72 13.35 5.13
CA ASP A 14 0.00 12.10 5.31
C ASP A 14 0.60 11.30 6.49
N ILE A 15 1.92 11.11 6.53
CA ILE A 15 2.58 10.35 7.60
C ILE A 15 2.59 11.08 8.95
N ARG A 16 2.67 12.43 8.96
CA ARG A 16 2.62 13.23 10.20
C ARG A 16 1.32 13.05 10.97
N THR A 17 0.20 12.91 10.27
CA THR A 17 -1.10 12.68 10.92
C THR A 17 -1.14 11.37 11.72
N TRP A 18 -0.20 10.43 11.48
CA TRP A 18 -0.12 9.15 12.20
C TRP A 18 0.72 9.21 13.48
N ARG A 19 1.36 10.34 13.79
CA ARG A 19 2.19 10.50 15.00
C ARG A 19 1.45 10.10 16.28
N GLU A 20 0.28 10.68 16.52
CA GLU A 20 -0.54 10.39 17.71
C GLU A 20 -0.97 8.93 17.74
N PHE A 21 -1.42 8.40 16.59
CA PHE A 21 -1.76 6.99 16.45
C PHE A 21 -0.60 6.09 16.91
N PHE A 22 0.63 6.34 16.46
CA PHE A 22 1.79 5.54 16.88
C PHE A 22 2.09 5.65 18.37
N ALA A 23 2.03 6.87 18.93
CA ALA A 23 2.28 7.09 20.35
C ALA A 23 1.26 6.36 21.22
N GLU A 24 -0.03 6.44 20.86
CA GLU A 24 -1.10 5.80 21.61
C GLU A 24 -1.07 4.27 21.47
N THR A 25 -0.80 3.73 20.28
CA THR A 25 -0.68 2.28 20.12
C THR A 25 0.50 1.70 20.90
N GLN A 26 1.62 2.42 20.99
CA GLN A 26 2.76 2.03 21.84
C GLN A 26 2.41 2.07 23.33
N ALA A 27 1.49 2.95 23.74
CA ALA A 27 0.96 3.00 25.11
C ALA A 27 -0.11 1.92 25.39
N GLY A 28 -0.36 0.99 24.46
CA GLY A 28 -1.33 -0.10 24.63
C GLY A 28 -2.75 0.27 24.17
N ALA A 29 -2.91 1.32 23.36
CA ALA A 29 -4.17 1.57 22.68
C ALA A 29 -4.42 0.52 21.59
N ILE A 30 -5.65 0.05 21.49
CA ILE A 30 -6.08 -0.89 20.45
C ILE A 30 -6.75 -0.06 19.34
N PRO A 31 -6.29 -0.16 18.08
CA PRO A 31 -6.91 0.53 16.94
C PRO A 31 -8.42 0.25 16.86
N TYR A 32 -9.23 1.26 16.54
CA TYR A 32 -10.69 1.18 16.39
C TYR A 32 -11.50 0.82 17.65
N VAL A 33 -10.84 0.57 18.78
CA VAL A 33 -11.48 0.50 20.10
C VAL A 33 -11.26 1.81 20.85
N LYS A 34 -10.01 2.29 20.84
CA LYS A 34 -9.57 3.50 21.56
C LYS A 34 -9.18 4.64 20.61
N LEU A 35 -8.91 4.34 19.34
CA LEU A 35 -8.44 5.29 18.33
C LEU A 35 -9.45 5.37 17.19
N THR A 36 -10.00 6.55 16.94
CA THR A 36 -10.87 6.83 15.77
C THR A 36 -10.07 7.58 14.71
N LYS A 37 -9.39 6.83 13.83
CA LYS A 37 -8.73 7.39 12.65
C LYS A 37 -9.58 7.07 11.42
N GLU A 38 -9.83 8.07 10.57
CA GLU A 38 -10.64 7.95 9.35
C GLU A 38 -9.92 7.17 8.25
N TYR A 39 -9.77 5.87 8.43
CA TYR A 39 -9.28 4.95 7.42
C TYR A 39 -9.98 3.60 7.54
N PRO A 40 -10.10 2.84 6.43
CA PRO A 40 -10.54 1.46 6.48
C PRO A 40 -9.73 0.62 7.48
N VAL A 41 -10.39 -0.34 8.13
CA VAL A 41 -9.87 -1.05 9.32
C VAL A 41 -8.45 -1.58 9.13
N LEU A 42 -8.16 -2.21 7.99
CA LEU A 42 -6.83 -2.79 7.75
C LEU A 42 -5.74 -1.74 7.55
N GLY A 43 -6.09 -0.50 7.16
CA GLY A 43 -5.14 0.62 7.10
C GLY A 43 -4.55 0.90 8.48
N GLY A 44 -5.41 1.06 9.49
CA GLY A 44 -4.97 1.19 10.89
C GLY A 44 -4.23 -0.04 11.41
N ILE A 45 -4.61 -1.26 11.02
CA ILE A 45 -3.86 -2.47 11.40
C ILE A 45 -2.45 -2.46 10.79
N LEU A 46 -2.29 -2.04 9.53
CA LEU A 46 -0.98 -1.92 8.90
C LEU A 46 -0.08 -0.97 9.70
N TYR A 47 -0.58 0.21 10.03
CA TYR A 47 0.17 1.17 10.84
C TYR A 47 0.41 0.69 12.27
N TRP A 48 -0.51 -0.09 12.84
CA TRP A 48 -0.33 -0.72 14.15
C TRP A 48 0.79 -1.75 14.14
N LEU A 49 0.90 -2.59 13.10
CA LEU A 49 2.00 -3.54 12.94
C LEU A 49 3.36 -2.84 12.77
N MET A 50 3.37 -1.63 12.20
CA MET A 50 4.57 -0.82 12.06
C MET A 50 4.95 -0.08 13.35
N SER A 51 3.97 0.17 14.23
CA SER A 51 4.13 1.00 15.42
C SER A 51 5.32 0.60 16.30
N PRO A 52 5.61 -0.68 16.61
CA PRO A 52 6.75 -1.06 17.45
C PRO A 52 8.12 -0.61 16.92
N PHE A 53 8.22 -0.34 15.61
CA PHE A 53 9.46 0.05 14.96
C PHE A 53 9.59 1.57 14.80
N ILE A 54 8.55 2.34 15.10
CA ILE A 54 8.50 3.78 14.83
C ILE A 54 8.83 4.58 16.09
N ARG A 55 9.53 5.71 15.92
CA ARG A 55 9.69 6.73 16.95
C ARG A 55 8.76 7.89 16.62
N PRO A 56 7.63 8.07 17.32
CA PRO A 56 6.58 9.03 16.94
C PRO A 56 7.08 10.47 16.79
N ASP A 57 8.09 10.86 17.58
CA ASP A 57 8.67 12.20 17.56
C ASP A 57 9.84 12.37 16.57
N ASP A 58 10.30 11.29 15.93
CA ASP A 58 11.33 11.31 14.91
C ASP A 58 10.72 11.03 13.53
N LEU A 59 10.35 12.13 12.86
CA LEU A 59 9.73 12.08 11.53
C LEU A 59 10.65 11.42 10.49
N ARG A 60 11.96 11.64 10.56
CA ARG A 60 12.90 11.05 9.60
C ARG A 60 12.94 9.55 9.76
N GLN A 61 13.02 9.07 11.00
CA GLN A 61 13.00 7.65 11.30
C GLN A 61 11.66 7.02 10.89
N THR A 62 10.54 7.70 11.17
CA THR A 62 9.20 7.24 10.77
C THR A 62 9.10 7.04 9.26
N ILE A 63 9.59 8.00 8.46
CA ILE A 63 9.61 7.90 6.99
C ILE A 63 10.49 6.74 6.54
N VAL A 64 11.67 6.52 7.14
CA VAL A 64 12.55 5.41 6.77
C VAL A 64 11.88 4.06 7.03
N VAL A 65 11.28 3.87 8.22
CA VAL A 65 10.54 2.64 8.54
C VAL A 65 9.40 2.44 7.56
N HIS A 66 8.62 3.48 7.29
CA HIS A 66 7.52 3.40 6.34
C HIS A 66 7.99 3.05 4.93
N ALA A 67 9.03 3.70 4.43
CA ALA A 67 9.63 3.40 3.14
C ALA A 67 10.13 1.95 3.06
N VAL A 68 10.70 1.39 4.13
CA VAL A 68 11.10 -0.02 4.17
C VAL A 68 9.88 -0.94 4.08
N PHE A 69 8.83 -0.68 4.87
CA PHE A 69 7.59 -1.46 4.83
C PHE A 69 6.91 -1.41 3.46
N MET A 70 6.89 -0.25 2.80
CA MET A 70 6.34 -0.11 1.45
C MET A 70 7.25 -0.72 0.39
N GLY A 71 8.56 -0.60 0.54
CA GLY A 71 9.55 -1.19 -0.35
C GLY A 71 9.44 -2.71 -0.45
N VAL A 72 9.07 -3.40 0.63
CA VAL A 72 8.75 -4.84 0.59
C VAL A 72 7.58 -5.11 -0.35
N ALA A 73 6.49 -4.35 -0.23
CA ALA A 73 5.35 -4.47 -1.12
C ALA A 73 5.71 -4.10 -2.56
N ASP A 74 6.54 -3.08 -2.79
CA ASP A 74 6.99 -2.69 -4.13
C ASP A 74 7.82 -3.78 -4.82
N LEU A 75 8.68 -4.50 -4.07
CA LEU A 75 9.41 -5.66 -4.59
C LEU A 75 8.46 -6.80 -4.99
N ILE A 76 7.45 -7.08 -4.15
CA ILE A 76 6.41 -8.07 -4.47
C ILE A 76 5.63 -7.63 -5.72
N ASN A 77 5.25 -6.35 -5.80
CA ASN A 77 4.53 -5.78 -6.92
C ASN A 77 5.35 -5.89 -8.22
N ALA A 78 6.64 -5.57 -8.18
CA ALA A 78 7.52 -5.72 -9.33
C ALA A 78 7.60 -7.18 -9.81
N ALA A 79 7.72 -8.14 -8.90
CA ALA A 79 7.72 -9.57 -9.24
C ALA A 79 6.39 -10.03 -9.86
N LEU A 80 5.26 -9.60 -9.29
CA LEU A 80 3.93 -9.91 -9.81
C LEU A 80 3.69 -9.28 -11.19
N LEU A 81 4.04 -8.00 -11.35
CA LEU A 81 3.96 -7.27 -12.62
C LEU A 81 4.80 -7.95 -13.69
N TYR A 82 6.06 -8.30 -13.37
CA TYR A 82 6.93 -8.99 -14.31
C TYR A 82 6.35 -10.33 -14.76
N ARG A 83 5.83 -11.11 -13.82
CA ARG A 83 5.18 -12.39 -14.14
C ARG A 83 3.97 -12.19 -15.04
N LEU A 84 3.09 -11.24 -14.72
CA LEU A 84 1.90 -10.95 -15.52
C LEU A 84 2.27 -10.42 -16.91
N ALA A 85 3.21 -9.49 -16.99
CA ALA A 85 3.67 -8.92 -18.24
C ALA A 85 4.37 -9.97 -19.13
N ARG A 86 5.11 -10.91 -18.52
CA ARG A 86 5.72 -12.03 -19.26
C ARG A 86 4.70 -12.94 -19.93
N GLU A 87 3.53 -13.13 -19.32
CA GLU A 87 2.48 -13.95 -19.91
C GLU A 87 1.76 -13.27 -21.09
N ILE A 88 1.84 -11.94 -21.20
CA ILE A 88 1.14 -11.13 -22.22
C ILE A 88 2.11 -10.73 -23.34
N ALA A 89 3.25 -10.15 -22.98
CA ALA A 89 4.24 -9.61 -23.91
C ALA A 89 5.67 -9.87 -23.38
N PRO A 90 6.21 -11.11 -23.54
CA PRO A 90 7.50 -11.51 -22.97
C PRO A 90 8.66 -10.56 -23.30
N ARG A 91 8.69 -10.06 -24.55
CA ARG A 91 9.73 -9.15 -25.04
C ARG A 91 9.78 -7.82 -24.27
N TRP A 92 8.63 -7.35 -23.81
CA TRP A 92 8.49 -6.06 -23.13
C TRP A 92 8.34 -6.18 -21.62
N ALA A 93 8.25 -7.40 -21.08
CA ALA A 93 7.92 -7.63 -19.68
C ALA A 93 8.84 -6.88 -18.71
N PHE A 94 10.15 -6.90 -18.97
CA PHE A 94 11.12 -6.17 -18.16
C PHE A 94 10.91 -4.65 -18.24
N ALA A 95 10.84 -4.10 -19.45
CA ALA A 95 10.64 -2.67 -19.68
C ALA A 95 9.30 -2.17 -19.09
N ALA A 96 8.21 -2.92 -19.27
CA ALA A 96 6.91 -2.61 -18.71
C ALA A 96 6.93 -2.64 -17.18
N THR A 97 7.61 -3.62 -16.59
CA THR A 97 7.77 -3.70 -15.13
C THR A 97 8.55 -2.50 -14.61
N LEU A 98 9.67 -2.15 -15.24
CA LEU A 98 10.45 -0.97 -14.85
C LEU A 98 9.63 0.32 -14.99
N ALA A 99 8.91 0.51 -16.10
CA ALA A 99 8.10 1.69 -16.32
C ALA A 99 7.00 1.85 -15.25
N LEU A 100 6.39 0.75 -14.83
CA LEU A 100 5.36 0.76 -13.80
C LEU A 100 5.95 0.89 -12.38
N SER A 101 7.03 0.19 -12.06
CA SER A 101 7.65 0.24 -10.73
C SER A 101 8.42 1.55 -10.48
N LEU A 102 8.97 2.16 -11.51
CA LEU A 102 9.75 3.41 -11.43
C LEU A 102 8.94 4.63 -11.89
N ASN A 103 7.61 4.52 -11.92
CA ASN A 103 6.78 5.67 -12.22
C ASN A 103 6.97 6.74 -11.13
N LEU A 104 7.00 8.01 -11.53
CA LEU A 104 7.36 9.11 -10.63
C LEU A 104 6.42 9.21 -9.43
N THR A 105 5.13 8.94 -9.63
CA THR A 105 4.13 8.94 -8.55
C THR A 105 4.45 7.89 -7.50
N ALA A 106 4.79 6.67 -7.90
CA ALA A 106 5.15 5.59 -6.99
C ALA A 106 6.43 5.94 -6.22
N ILE A 107 7.47 6.42 -6.91
CA ILE A 107 8.75 6.80 -6.27
C ILE A 107 8.55 7.90 -5.22
N VAL A 108 7.75 8.92 -5.54
CA VAL A 108 7.54 10.07 -4.65
C VAL A 108 6.62 9.70 -3.47
N THR A 109 5.60 8.88 -3.70
CA THR A 109 4.56 8.62 -2.69
C THR A 109 4.80 7.36 -1.85
N ALA A 110 5.47 6.33 -2.36
CA ALA A 110 5.71 5.09 -1.63
C ALA A 110 6.37 5.28 -0.25
N PRO A 111 7.31 6.23 -0.06
CA PRO A 111 7.90 6.46 1.27
C PRO A 111 6.93 6.98 2.33
N VAL A 112 5.78 7.53 1.92
CA VAL A 112 4.87 8.28 2.81
C VAL A 112 3.41 7.80 2.73
N ARG A 113 3.10 6.90 1.81
CA ARG A 113 1.76 6.40 1.54
C ARG A 113 1.78 4.89 1.33
N TYR A 114 0.73 4.20 1.79
CA TYR A 114 0.69 2.74 1.86
C TYR A 114 0.07 2.05 0.62
N GLU A 115 -0.02 2.79 -0.48
CA GLU A 115 -0.55 2.37 -1.78
C GLU A 115 0.10 1.08 -2.29
N SER A 116 1.38 0.87 -1.99
CA SER A 116 2.13 -0.32 -2.38
C SER A 116 1.43 -1.61 -1.94
N TRP A 117 0.92 -1.67 -0.71
CA TRP A 117 0.19 -2.85 -0.21
C TRP A 117 -1.16 -3.03 -0.92
N ILE A 118 -1.85 -1.92 -1.23
CA ILE A 118 -3.12 -1.98 -1.95
C ILE A 118 -2.91 -2.54 -3.35
N VAL A 119 -1.87 -2.07 -4.04
CA VAL A 119 -1.47 -2.59 -5.36
C VAL A 119 -1.12 -4.07 -5.27
N THR A 120 -0.45 -4.52 -4.20
CA THR A 120 -0.17 -5.95 -3.99
C THR A 120 -1.46 -6.76 -3.98
N PHE A 121 -2.44 -6.38 -3.17
CA PHE A 121 -3.71 -7.10 -3.10
C PHE A 121 -4.50 -7.05 -4.43
N VAL A 122 -4.44 -5.93 -5.15
CA VAL A 122 -5.02 -5.82 -6.50
C VAL A 122 -4.35 -6.81 -7.47
N LEU A 123 -3.02 -6.86 -7.51
CA LEU A 123 -2.25 -7.73 -8.42
C LEU A 123 -2.40 -9.21 -8.08
N VAL A 124 -2.41 -9.56 -6.79
CA VAL A 124 -2.65 -10.95 -6.34
C VAL A 124 -4.07 -11.38 -6.72
N GLY A 125 -5.08 -10.54 -6.45
CA GLY A 125 -6.46 -10.81 -6.86
C GLY A 125 -6.58 -10.95 -8.38
N TYR A 126 -5.99 -10.05 -9.15
CA TYR A 126 -5.97 -10.13 -10.61
C TYR A 126 -5.29 -11.42 -11.12
N THR A 127 -4.20 -11.84 -10.48
CA THR A 127 -3.52 -13.12 -10.81
C THR A 127 -4.44 -14.32 -10.53
N ALA A 128 -5.20 -14.30 -9.45
CA ALA A 128 -6.19 -15.33 -9.14
C ALA A 128 -7.36 -15.31 -10.14
N HIS A 129 -7.87 -14.13 -10.49
CA HIS A 129 -8.89 -13.93 -11.51
C HIS A 129 -8.49 -14.54 -12.86
N ARG A 130 -7.27 -14.27 -13.33
CA ARG A 130 -6.75 -14.83 -14.60
C ARG A 130 -6.71 -16.36 -14.61
N ARG A 131 -6.65 -16.99 -13.43
CA ARG A 131 -6.70 -18.45 -13.25
C ARG A 131 -8.12 -18.97 -12.99
N ARG A 132 -9.15 -18.14 -13.21
CA ARG A 132 -10.57 -18.45 -12.93
C ARG A 132 -10.84 -18.81 -11.46
N ARG A 133 -9.99 -18.33 -10.54
CA ARG A 133 -10.17 -18.51 -9.09
C ARG A 133 -10.90 -17.29 -8.52
N PHE A 134 -12.15 -17.10 -8.90
CA PHE A 134 -12.92 -15.89 -8.61
C PHE A 134 -13.09 -15.62 -7.11
N LEU A 135 -13.36 -16.66 -6.31
CA LEU A 135 -13.44 -16.52 -4.84
C LEU A 135 -12.14 -15.95 -4.24
N TRP A 136 -10.99 -16.45 -4.69
CA TRP A 136 -9.69 -15.93 -4.24
C TRP A 136 -9.44 -14.52 -4.74
N SER A 137 -9.87 -14.19 -5.97
CA SER A 137 -9.80 -12.84 -6.50
C SER A 137 -10.56 -11.85 -5.62
N THR A 138 -11.84 -12.14 -5.35
CA THR A 138 -12.70 -11.34 -4.49
C THR A 138 -12.09 -11.23 -3.09
N PHE A 139 -11.62 -12.33 -2.51
CA PHE A 139 -10.97 -12.33 -1.18
C PHE A 139 -9.81 -11.34 -1.10
N PHE A 140 -8.85 -11.38 -2.04
CA PHE A 140 -7.73 -10.46 -2.01
C PHE A 140 -8.16 -9.01 -2.28
N TRP A 141 -9.10 -8.78 -3.19
CA TRP A 141 -9.63 -7.43 -3.42
C TRP A 141 -10.40 -6.89 -2.22
N SER A 142 -11.10 -7.73 -1.44
CA SER A 142 -11.73 -7.36 -0.19
C SER A 142 -10.72 -6.96 0.89
N ILE A 143 -9.57 -7.65 0.97
CA ILE A 143 -8.46 -7.20 1.82
C ILE A 143 -7.96 -5.82 1.36
N GLY A 144 -7.81 -5.63 0.05
CA GLY A 144 -7.50 -4.31 -0.53
C GLY A 144 -8.51 -3.24 -0.14
N CYS A 145 -9.82 -3.55 -0.18
CA CYS A 145 -10.90 -2.66 0.25
C CYS A 145 -10.76 -2.25 1.71
N GLY A 146 -10.32 -3.18 2.55
CA GLY A 146 -10.03 -2.95 3.96
C GLY A 146 -8.84 -2.01 4.20
N LEU A 147 -8.01 -1.72 3.19
CA LEU A 147 -6.94 -0.70 3.24
C LEU A 147 -7.40 0.64 2.63
N LYS A 148 -8.11 0.57 1.50
CA LYS A 148 -8.67 1.72 0.76
C LYS A 148 -9.79 1.23 -0.15
N TRP A 149 -10.81 2.05 -0.40
CA TRP A 149 -12.06 1.59 -1.02
C TRP A 149 -11.98 1.22 -2.52
N TYR A 150 -11.02 1.76 -3.28
CA TYR A 150 -11.01 1.61 -4.75
C TYR A 150 -10.81 0.18 -5.30
N PRO A 151 -10.23 -0.82 -4.59
CA PRO A 151 -10.23 -2.20 -5.06
C PRO A 151 -11.64 -2.78 -5.24
N ALA A 152 -12.68 -2.17 -4.66
CA ALA A 152 -14.07 -2.55 -4.87
C ALA A 152 -14.49 -2.47 -6.34
N PHE A 153 -13.87 -1.58 -7.13
CA PHE A 153 -14.12 -1.51 -8.57
C PHE A 153 -13.72 -2.79 -9.31
N PHE A 154 -12.71 -3.52 -8.83
CA PHE A 154 -12.31 -4.80 -9.44
C PHE A 154 -13.33 -5.90 -9.15
N ILE A 155 -13.90 -5.89 -7.94
CA ILE A 155 -15.00 -6.79 -7.57
C ILE A 155 -16.21 -6.50 -8.48
N ALA A 156 -16.62 -5.25 -8.59
CA ALA A 156 -17.73 -4.85 -9.46
C ALA A 156 -17.48 -5.23 -10.94
N ALA A 157 -16.26 -5.02 -11.44
CA ALA A 157 -15.89 -5.37 -12.80
C ALA A 157 -15.86 -6.89 -13.07
N GLN A 158 -15.56 -7.70 -12.05
CA GLN A 158 -15.66 -9.16 -12.14
C GLN A 158 -17.13 -9.59 -12.25
N GLU A 159 -18.01 -9.08 -11.38
CA GLU A 159 -19.44 -9.42 -11.38
C GLU A 159 -20.12 -9.01 -12.70
N TRP A 160 -19.75 -7.88 -13.30
CA TRP A 160 -20.28 -7.47 -14.61
C TRP A 160 -19.96 -8.46 -15.74
N ARG A 161 -18.87 -9.23 -15.62
CA ARG A 161 -18.42 -10.17 -16.67
C ARG A 161 -18.96 -11.60 -16.50
N LEU A 162 -19.61 -11.91 -15.37
CA LEU A 162 -20.27 -13.18 -15.11
C LEU A 162 -21.70 -13.17 -15.67
#